data_AF-A0A925IE93-F1
#
_entry.id   AF-A0A925IE93-F1
#
_cell.length_a   1.000
_cell.length_b   1.000
_cell.length_c   1.000
_cell.angle_alpha   90.00
_cell.angle_beta   90.00
_cell.angle_gamma   90.00
#
_symmetry.space_group_name_H-M   'P 1'
#
loop_
_entity.id
_entity.type
_entity.pdbx_description
1 polymer ?
#
loop_
_entity_poly.entity_id
_entity_poly.type
_entity_poly.pdbx_seq_one_letter_code
_entity_poly.pdbx_strand_id
1 'polypeptide(L)'
;MRFEFGFYSSLLLIFAVHGLVYSFLLFRKGKRNESRADKWLALFLLLCVFYIAPWMLGFAGWYDNQPYRDILFYVPMQHLFFMGPVIFFYVQSLLNPSFKFGKKQRLHLLPGFLYLLYSLVIFITDKVVLKKYYFLADGADKDFEGWYQTAGLLSMVVYFILSLRYYQLYKKLMRQVISYADLVLFKWVKNFLLAFLSMQLLQVLFFILTTVFPSSNSYIGNWWYFFSFALIFYYIAITGYSNTIETKVPFKLNLLNDRPSLLLQYTHLPAT
;
A
#
# COMPACT_ATOMS: atom_id res chain seq x y z
N MET A 1 18.29 -21.08 -4.46
CA MET A 1 17.76 -19.87 -3.80
C MET A 1 18.17 -19.95 -2.34
N ARG A 2 18.96 -18.99 -1.84
CA ARG A 2 19.37 -18.98 -0.43
C ARG A 2 18.23 -18.41 0.42
N PHE A 3 17.83 -19.12 1.46
CA PHE A 3 16.94 -18.59 2.49
C PHE A 3 17.28 -19.28 3.81
N GLU A 4 17.89 -18.56 4.74
CA GLU A 4 18.22 -19.08 6.06
C GLU A 4 16.98 -19.01 6.96
N PHE A 5 16.51 -20.17 7.38
CA PHE A 5 15.35 -20.29 8.26
C PHE A 5 15.77 -20.06 9.71
N GLY A 6 15.46 -18.87 10.22
CA GLY A 6 15.59 -18.50 11.63
C GLY A 6 14.27 -17.94 12.16
N PHE A 7 14.24 -17.58 13.45
CA PHE A 7 13.04 -17.01 14.08
C PHE A 7 12.52 -15.77 13.33
N TYR A 8 13.42 -14.81 13.07
CA TYR A 8 13.08 -13.52 12.46
C TYR A 8 12.66 -13.63 10.98
N SER A 9 13.38 -14.43 10.19
CA SER A 9 13.09 -14.63 8.76
C SER A 9 11.85 -15.47 8.54
N SER A 10 11.70 -16.57 9.28
CA SER A 10 10.58 -17.51 9.11
C SER A 10 9.25 -16.90 9.54
N LEU A 11 9.24 -16.10 10.61
CA LEU A 11 8.00 -15.47 11.07
C LEU A 11 7.49 -14.42 10.08
N LEU A 12 8.38 -13.58 9.53
CA LEU A 12 8.00 -12.66 8.44
C LEU A 12 7.62 -13.39 7.15
N LEU A 13 8.26 -14.53 6.86
CA LEU A 13 7.94 -15.37 5.70
C LEU A 13 6.49 -15.84 5.72
N ILE A 14 5.96 -16.22 6.88
CA ILE A 14 4.55 -16.61 7.02
C ILE A 14 3.64 -15.49 6.53
N PHE A 15 3.87 -14.25 6.99
CA PHE A 15 3.07 -13.09 6.58
C PHE A 15 3.27 -12.74 5.10
N ALA A 16 4.51 -12.83 4.59
CA ALA A 16 4.81 -12.57 3.19
C ALA A 16 4.08 -13.55 2.27
N VAL A 17 4.14 -14.85 2.56
CA VAL A 17 3.44 -15.89 1.79
C VAL A 17 1.93 -15.67 1.81
N HIS A 18 1.34 -15.44 2.98
CA HIS A 18 -0.09 -15.18 3.06
C HIS A 18 -0.49 -13.89 2.35
N GLY A 19 0.32 -12.84 2.47
CA GLY A 19 0.13 -11.57 1.74
C GLY A 19 0.12 -11.78 0.24
N LEU A 20 1.04 -12.58 -0.30
CA LEU A 20 1.09 -12.94 -1.72
C LEU A 20 -0.14 -13.75 -2.14
N VAL A 21 -0.54 -14.75 -1.34
CA VAL A 21 -1.74 -15.56 -1.60
C VAL A 21 -2.99 -14.68 -1.64
N TYR A 22 -3.23 -13.84 -0.63
CA TYR A 22 -4.40 -12.95 -0.61
C TYR A 22 -4.35 -11.89 -1.72
N SER A 23 -3.17 -11.33 -2.01
CA SER A 23 -2.98 -10.43 -3.16
C SER A 23 -3.39 -11.11 -4.47
N PHE A 24 -2.90 -12.33 -4.72
CA PHE A 24 -3.25 -13.10 -5.91
C PHE A 24 -4.73 -13.46 -5.98
N LEU A 25 -5.33 -13.91 -4.87
CA LEU A 25 -6.74 -14.27 -4.80
C LEU A 25 -7.64 -13.06 -5.06
N LEU A 26 -7.34 -11.90 -4.46
CA LEU A 26 -8.05 -10.64 -4.71
C LEU A 26 -7.87 -10.18 -6.16
N PHE A 27 -6.67 -10.30 -6.73
CA PHE A 27 -6.45 -9.93 -8.12
C PHE A 27 -7.26 -10.81 -9.09
N ARG A 28 -7.26 -12.14 -8.88
CA ARG A 28 -8.05 -13.09 -9.67
C ARG A 28 -9.54 -12.79 -9.54
N LYS A 29 -10.00 -12.53 -8.33
CA LYS A 29 -11.39 -12.18 -8.03
C LYS A 29 -11.81 -10.87 -8.68
N GLY A 30 -11.00 -9.82 -8.57
CA GLY A 30 -11.23 -8.55 -9.25
C GLY A 30 -11.21 -8.66 -10.77
N LYS A 31 -10.42 -9.59 -11.33
CA LYS A 31 -10.48 -9.89 -12.77
C LYS A 31 -11.78 -10.59 -13.16
N ARG A 32 -12.23 -11.57 -12.37
CA ARG A 32 -13.46 -12.35 -12.64
C ARG A 32 -14.74 -11.52 -12.46
N ASN A 33 -14.80 -10.69 -11.44
CA ASN A 33 -15.98 -9.91 -11.07
C ASN A 33 -15.93 -8.47 -11.61
N GLU A 34 -14.92 -8.14 -12.40
CA GLU A 34 -14.61 -6.78 -12.87
C GLU A 34 -14.46 -5.71 -11.76
N SER A 35 -14.30 -6.14 -10.51
CA SER A 35 -14.04 -5.25 -9.36
C SER A 35 -12.69 -4.55 -9.50
N ARG A 36 -12.73 -3.21 -9.51
CA ARG A 36 -11.52 -2.38 -9.44
C ARG A 36 -11.00 -2.29 -8.01
N ALA A 37 -11.89 -2.27 -7.02
CA ALA A 37 -11.51 -2.20 -5.62
C ALA A 37 -10.66 -3.41 -5.23
N ASP A 38 -11.06 -4.62 -5.62
CA ASP A 38 -10.31 -5.85 -5.36
C ASP A 38 -8.90 -5.80 -5.99
N LYS A 39 -8.76 -5.23 -7.20
CA LYS A 39 -7.45 -5.08 -7.87
C LYS A 39 -6.54 -4.09 -7.15
N TRP A 40 -7.09 -2.97 -6.66
CA TRP A 40 -6.30 -1.99 -5.88
C TRP A 40 -5.91 -2.54 -4.52
N LEU A 41 -6.80 -3.28 -3.85
CA LEU A 41 -6.48 -3.95 -2.60
C LEU A 41 -5.42 -5.03 -2.79
N ALA A 42 -5.51 -5.81 -3.86
CA ALA A 42 -4.49 -6.78 -4.24
C ALA A 42 -3.11 -6.11 -4.42
N LEU A 43 -3.08 -4.98 -5.15
CA LEU A 43 -1.85 -4.21 -5.33
C LEU A 43 -1.33 -3.69 -3.99
N PHE A 44 -2.19 -3.14 -3.12
CA PHE A 44 -1.79 -2.69 -1.80
C PHE A 44 -1.14 -3.79 -0.97
N LEU A 45 -1.74 -4.98 -0.92
CA LEU A 45 -1.16 -6.14 -0.22
C LEU A 45 0.19 -6.55 -0.80
N LEU A 46 0.36 -6.49 -2.13
CA LEU A 46 1.64 -6.76 -2.76
C LEU A 46 2.71 -5.74 -2.33
N LEU A 47 2.35 -4.45 -2.27
CA LEU A 47 3.25 -3.41 -1.76
C LEU A 47 3.61 -3.63 -0.28
N CYS A 48 2.68 -4.11 0.55
CA CYS A 48 2.96 -4.48 1.93
C CYS A 48 3.93 -5.67 2.05
N VAL A 49 3.81 -6.67 1.17
CA VAL A 49 4.76 -7.79 1.11
C VAL A 49 6.15 -7.28 0.75
N PHE A 50 6.26 -6.44 -0.28
CA PHE A 50 7.55 -5.85 -0.66
C PHE A 50 8.11 -4.97 0.47
N TYR A 51 7.26 -4.25 1.21
CA TYR A 51 7.71 -3.43 2.32
C TYR A 51 8.43 -4.21 3.44
N ILE A 52 7.96 -5.42 3.77
CA ILE A 52 8.59 -6.28 4.78
C ILE A 52 9.73 -7.15 4.22
N ALA A 53 9.83 -7.26 2.89
CA ALA A 53 10.76 -8.18 2.23
C ALA A 53 12.24 -7.92 2.58
N PRO A 54 12.76 -6.68 2.64
CA PRO A 54 14.17 -6.46 2.96
C PRO A 54 14.55 -6.97 4.35
N TRP A 55 13.65 -6.90 5.34
CA TRP A 55 13.91 -7.44 6.67
C TRP A 55 13.79 -8.96 6.68
N MET A 56 12.75 -9.51 6.05
CA MET A 56 12.59 -10.96 5.92
C MET A 56 13.81 -11.61 5.24
N LEU A 57 14.22 -11.06 4.10
CA LEU A 57 15.32 -11.57 3.28
C LEU A 57 16.68 -11.26 3.91
N GLY A 58 16.82 -10.10 4.55
CA GLY A 58 18.01 -9.74 5.29
C GLY A 58 18.32 -10.72 6.41
N PHE A 59 17.35 -11.06 7.27
CA PHE A 59 17.49 -12.12 8.27
C PHE A 59 17.63 -13.52 7.67
N ALA A 60 17.30 -13.70 6.38
CA ALA A 60 17.52 -14.94 5.65
C ALA A 60 18.90 -14.98 4.96
N GLY A 61 19.79 -14.02 5.25
CA GLY A 61 21.16 -13.95 4.78
C GLY A 61 21.36 -13.26 3.43
N TRP A 62 20.36 -12.53 2.90
CA TRP A 62 20.49 -11.91 1.57
C TRP A 62 21.46 -10.72 1.55
N TYR A 63 21.52 -9.90 2.60
CA TYR A 63 22.46 -8.77 2.66
C TYR A 63 23.92 -9.21 2.73
N ASP A 64 24.18 -10.40 3.28
CA ASP A 64 25.54 -10.90 3.49
C ASP A 64 26.10 -11.62 2.26
N ASN A 65 25.30 -11.82 1.20
CA ASN A 65 25.66 -12.74 0.13
C ASN A 65 25.31 -12.23 -1.27
N GLN A 66 26.26 -12.37 -2.20
CA GLN A 66 26.02 -12.09 -3.61
C GLN A 66 25.41 -13.29 -4.34
N PRO A 67 24.58 -13.08 -5.38
CA PRO A 67 24.11 -11.80 -5.93
C PRO A 67 22.90 -11.21 -5.21
N TYR A 68 22.44 -11.81 -4.11
CA TYR A 68 21.20 -11.45 -3.43
C TYR A 68 21.21 -10.05 -2.83
N ARG A 69 22.37 -9.62 -2.30
CA ARG A 69 22.58 -8.25 -1.81
C ARG A 69 22.33 -7.22 -2.90
N ASP A 70 22.85 -7.46 -4.11
CA ASP A 70 22.64 -6.55 -5.24
C ASP A 70 21.15 -6.43 -5.60
N ILE A 71 20.39 -7.53 -5.53
CA ILE A 71 18.94 -7.49 -5.78
C ILE A 71 18.26 -6.54 -4.78
N LEU A 72 18.57 -6.66 -3.49
CA LEU A 72 17.98 -5.78 -2.46
C LEU A 72 18.40 -4.32 -2.62
N PHE A 73 19.66 -4.06 -2.97
CA PHE A 73 20.19 -2.70 -3.06
C PHE A 73 19.73 -1.94 -4.31
N TYR A 74 19.49 -2.64 -5.42
CA TYR A 74 19.15 -2.00 -6.70
C TYR A 74 17.68 -2.12 -7.11
N VAL A 75 16.93 -3.06 -6.52
CA VAL A 75 15.49 -3.19 -6.75
C VAL A 75 14.76 -2.63 -5.53
N PRO A 76 14.13 -1.45 -5.63
CA PRO A 76 13.34 -0.91 -4.54
C PRO A 76 12.26 -1.88 -4.10
N MET A 77 12.28 -2.24 -2.84
CA MET A 77 11.27 -3.07 -2.19
C MET A 77 10.29 -2.18 -1.41
N GLN A 78 10.75 -1.06 -0.85
CA GLN A 78 9.90 -0.13 -0.12
C GLN A 78 9.27 0.89 -1.06
N HIS A 79 8.19 0.51 -1.73
CA HIS A 79 7.43 1.35 -2.67
C HIS A 79 6.57 2.45 -2.02
N LEU A 80 7.17 3.29 -1.16
CA LEU A 80 6.47 4.27 -0.31
C LEU A 80 5.58 5.24 -1.09
N PHE A 81 6.06 5.76 -2.21
CA PHE A 81 5.30 6.71 -3.03
C PHE A 81 4.08 6.10 -3.73
N PHE A 82 4.00 4.77 -3.84
CA PHE A 82 2.82 4.09 -4.37
C PHE A 82 1.76 3.81 -3.31
N MET A 83 2.14 3.58 -2.05
CA MET A 83 1.19 3.17 -1.00
C MET A 83 0.04 4.17 -0.82
N GLY A 84 0.35 5.46 -0.65
CA GLY A 84 -0.66 6.51 -0.47
C GLY A 84 -1.68 6.58 -1.63
N PRO A 85 -1.24 6.81 -2.88
CA PRO A 85 -2.14 6.85 -4.03
C PRO A 85 -2.98 5.57 -4.20
N VAL A 86 -2.37 4.39 -4.01
CA VAL A 86 -3.07 3.10 -4.16
C VAL A 86 -4.23 2.97 -3.17
N ILE A 87 -4.04 3.40 -1.93
CA ILE A 87 -5.09 3.41 -0.90
C ILE A 87 -6.22 4.37 -1.26
N PHE A 88 -5.87 5.56 -1.75
CA PHE A 88 -6.87 6.51 -2.18
C PHE A 88 -7.71 5.98 -3.35
N PHE A 89 -7.07 5.36 -4.35
CA PHE A 89 -7.77 4.75 -5.47
C PHE A 89 -8.58 3.52 -5.08
N TYR A 90 -8.11 2.75 -4.09
CA TYR A 90 -8.90 1.68 -3.49
C TYR A 90 -10.19 2.22 -2.87
N VAL A 91 -10.10 3.22 -1.99
CA VAL A 91 -11.28 3.83 -1.32
C VAL A 91 -12.23 4.45 -2.34
N GLN A 92 -11.71 5.14 -3.37
CA GLN A 92 -12.54 5.67 -4.45
C GLN A 92 -13.25 4.58 -5.25
N SER A 93 -12.54 3.52 -5.62
CA SER A 93 -13.12 2.41 -6.40
C SER A 93 -14.15 1.62 -5.58
N LEU A 94 -13.93 1.50 -4.27
CA LEU A 94 -14.78 0.74 -3.36
C LEU A 94 -16.11 1.45 -3.07
N LEU A 95 -16.06 2.77 -2.86
CA LEU A 95 -17.24 3.57 -2.54
C LEU A 95 -17.94 4.11 -3.79
N ASN A 96 -17.29 4.13 -4.95
CA ASN A 96 -17.87 4.66 -6.18
C ASN A 96 -17.61 3.73 -7.37
N PRO A 97 -18.59 2.90 -7.77
CA PRO A 97 -18.47 1.99 -8.90
C PRO A 97 -18.24 2.70 -10.25
N SER A 98 -18.66 3.96 -10.37
CA SER A 98 -18.44 4.77 -11.57
C SER A 98 -17.04 5.36 -11.68
N PHE A 99 -16.20 5.25 -10.65
CA PHE A 99 -14.84 5.75 -10.68
C PHE A 99 -14.01 5.03 -11.76
N LYS A 100 -13.59 5.79 -12.79
CA LYS A 100 -12.67 5.32 -13.83
C LYS A 100 -11.28 5.89 -13.61
N PHE A 101 -10.28 5.00 -13.59
CA PHE A 101 -8.88 5.39 -13.52
C PHE A 101 -8.45 6.05 -14.84
N GLY A 102 -8.21 7.36 -14.81
CA GLY A 102 -7.94 8.18 -15.99
C GLY A 102 -6.54 8.79 -16.00
N LYS A 103 -6.29 9.68 -16.97
CA LYS A 103 -4.97 10.32 -17.17
C LYS A 103 -4.51 11.12 -15.95
N LYS A 104 -5.43 11.84 -15.28
CA LYS A 104 -5.13 12.63 -14.09
C LYS A 104 -4.73 11.74 -12.91
N GLN A 105 -5.41 10.62 -12.72
CA GLN A 105 -5.11 9.66 -11.65
C GLN A 105 -3.71 9.03 -11.82
N ARG A 106 -3.27 8.78 -13.05
CA ARG A 106 -1.92 8.28 -13.33
C ARG A 106 -0.80 9.20 -12.85
N LEU A 107 -1.02 10.52 -12.82
CA LEU A 107 -0.01 11.47 -12.33
C LEU A 107 0.29 11.29 -10.84
N HIS A 108 -0.65 10.78 -10.05
CA HIS A 108 -0.41 10.50 -8.63
C HIS A 108 0.56 9.34 -8.40
N LEU A 109 0.74 8.46 -9.41
CA LEU A 109 1.72 7.37 -9.39
C LEU A 109 3.09 7.80 -9.91
N LEU A 110 3.19 9.00 -10.51
CA LEU A 110 4.42 9.51 -11.12
C LEU A 110 5.60 9.54 -10.14
N PRO A 111 5.46 10.00 -8.88
CA PRO A 111 6.59 10.00 -7.93
C PRO A 111 7.17 8.60 -7.70
N GLY A 112 6.32 7.57 -7.65
CA GLY A 112 6.78 6.19 -7.53
C GLY A 112 7.55 5.71 -8.76
N PHE A 113 7.06 6.03 -9.97
CA PHE A 113 7.78 5.69 -11.20
C PHE A 113 9.09 6.45 -11.36
N LEU A 114 9.16 7.72 -10.93
CA LEU A 114 10.39 8.50 -10.91
C LEU A 114 11.43 7.88 -9.96
N TYR A 115 11.01 7.38 -8.80
CA TYR A 115 11.91 6.67 -7.89
C TYR A 115 12.41 5.35 -8.49
N LEU A 116 11.54 4.57 -9.14
CA LEU A 116 11.98 3.35 -9.86
C LEU A 116 12.98 3.67 -10.98
N LEU A 117 12.77 4.76 -11.72
CA LEU A 117 13.70 5.21 -12.76
C LEU A 117 15.04 5.65 -12.15
N TYR A 118 15.01 6.38 -11.03
CA TYR A 118 16.20 6.75 -10.28
C TYR A 118 17.02 5.53 -9.86
N SER A 119 16.39 4.51 -9.27
CA SER A 119 17.06 3.27 -8.87
C SER A 119 17.62 2.50 -10.07
N LEU A 120 16.91 2.50 -11.21
CA LEU A 120 17.39 1.90 -12.46
C LEU A 120 18.64 2.62 -13.00
N VAL A 121 18.66 3.97 -12.95
CA VAL A 121 19.83 4.77 -13.35
C VAL A 121 21.03 4.45 -12.46
N ILE A 122 20.83 4.33 -11.14
CA ILE A 122 21.87 3.92 -10.21
C ILE A 122 22.41 2.53 -10.56
N PHE A 123 21.53 1.55 -10.79
CA PHE A 123 21.92 0.19 -11.18
C PHE A 123 22.77 0.18 -12.45
N ILE A 124 22.32 0.84 -13.51
CA ILE A 124 23.05 0.92 -14.78
C ILE A 124 24.41 1.57 -14.57
N THR A 125 24.47 2.66 -13.81
CA THR A 125 25.73 3.38 -13.59
C THR A 125 26.74 2.55 -12.81
N ASP A 126 26.33 1.97 -11.68
CA ASP A 126 27.23 1.19 -10.83
C ASP A 126 27.66 -0.13 -11.48
N LYS A 127 26.70 -0.91 -12.00
CA LYS A 127 26.96 -2.28 -12.47
C LYS A 127 27.41 -2.37 -13.92
N VAL A 128 26.87 -1.52 -14.80
CA VAL A 128 27.14 -1.61 -16.24
C VAL A 128 28.25 -0.66 -16.66
N VAL A 129 28.19 0.61 -16.23
CA VAL A 129 29.13 1.65 -16.68
C VAL A 129 30.42 1.62 -15.86
N LEU A 130 30.33 1.79 -14.54
CA LEU A 130 31.48 1.95 -13.66
C LEU A 130 32.04 0.60 -13.16
N LYS A 131 31.23 -0.46 -13.17
CA LYS A 131 31.54 -1.80 -12.65
C LYS A 131 32.06 -1.79 -11.21
N LYS A 132 31.59 -0.83 -10.40
CA LYS A 132 31.90 -0.67 -8.97
C LYS A 132 30.72 -0.01 -8.27
N TYR A 133 30.59 -0.23 -6.97
CA TYR A 133 29.61 0.48 -6.14
C TYR A 133 30.05 1.95 -6.01
N TYR A 134 29.41 2.85 -6.76
CA TYR A 134 29.66 4.29 -6.66
C TYR A 134 28.55 4.94 -5.83
N PHE A 135 27.28 4.75 -6.21
CA PHE A 135 26.15 5.30 -5.47
C PHE A 135 25.84 4.54 -4.17
N LEU A 136 26.24 3.27 -4.10
CA LEU A 136 26.09 2.38 -2.93
C LEU A 136 27.42 2.14 -2.20
N ALA A 137 28.39 3.05 -2.37
CA ALA A 137 29.71 2.93 -1.75
C ALA A 137 29.66 2.99 -0.20
N ASP A 138 28.63 3.62 0.34
CA ASP A 138 28.32 3.68 1.78
C ASP A 138 27.83 2.33 2.35
N GLY A 139 27.54 1.36 1.49
CA GLY A 139 27.05 0.03 1.87
C GLY A 139 25.64 0.03 2.46
N ALA A 140 24.90 1.14 2.33
CA ALA A 140 23.56 1.32 2.87
C ALA A 140 22.49 1.13 1.79
N ASP A 141 21.37 0.51 2.18
CA ASP A 141 20.22 0.37 1.30
C ASP A 141 19.46 1.70 1.19
N LYS A 142 19.28 2.18 -0.05
CA LYS A 142 18.68 3.47 -0.38
C LYS A 142 17.20 3.55 -0.04
N ASP A 143 16.52 2.41 0.06
CA ASP A 143 15.13 2.37 0.51
C ASP A 143 14.97 2.87 1.95
N PHE A 144 16.04 2.87 2.76
CA PHE A 144 15.99 3.30 4.16
C PHE A 144 16.54 4.71 4.39
N GLU A 145 16.85 5.46 3.31
CA GLU A 145 17.28 6.84 3.44
C GLU A 145 16.18 7.73 4.05
N GLY A 146 16.58 8.58 5.00
CA GLY A 146 15.65 9.37 5.81
C GLY A 146 14.74 10.30 4.99
N TRP A 147 15.25 10.87 3.89
CA TRP A 147 14.44 11.72 3.01
C TRP A 147 13.34 10.91 2.30
N TYR A 148 13.65 9.69 1.85
CA TYR A 148 12.71 8.83 1.15
C TYR A 148 11.64 8.32 2.11
N GLN A 149 12.04 7.90 3.31
CA GLN A 149 11.14 7.52 4.40
C GLN A 149 10.20 8.66 4.80
N THR A 150 10.72 9.87 4.99
CA THR A 150 9.94 11.04 5.40
C THR A 150 8.99 11.51 4.30
N ALA A 151 9.47 11.59 3.05
CA ALA A 151 8.64 11.98 1.91
C ALA A 151 7.55 10.93 1.62
N GLY A 152 7.89 9.65 1.76
CA GLY A 152 6.96 8.53 1.67
C GLY A 152 5.86 8.62 2.73
N LEU A 153 6.22 8.85 3.99
CA LEU A 153 5.27 9.06 5.08
C LEU A 153 4.36 10.27 4.82
N LEU A 154 4.93 11.40 4.39
CA LEU A 154 4.16 12.59 4.04
C LEU A 154 3.14 12.29 2.94
N SER A 155 3.54 11.58 1.87
CA SER A 155 2.63 11.12 0.82
C SER A 155 1.50 10.28 1.40
N MET A 156 1.82 9.27 2.22
CA MET A 156 0.83 8.41 2.87
C MET A 156 -0.17 9.20 3.72
N VAL A 157 0.29 10.18 4.50
CA VAL A 157 -0.56 11.06 5.32
C VAL A 157 -1.49 11.92 4.46
N VAL A 158 -0.97 12.52 3.38
CA VAL A 158 -1.79 13.31 2.45
C VAL A 158 -2.91 12.46 1.86
N TYR A 159 -2.59 11.28 1.34
CA TYR A 159 -3.60 10.39 0.74
C TYR A 159 -4.54 9.77 1.78
N PHE A 160 -4.11 9.58 3.02
CA PHE A 160 -5.00 9.20 4.12
C PHE A 160 -6.07 10.28 4.36
N ILE A 161 -5.66 11.55 4.46
CA ILE A 161 -6.59 12.68 4.65
C ILE A 161 -7.55 12.78 3.46
N LEU A 162 -7.07 12.64 2.23
CA LEU A 162 -7.91 12.61 1.04
C LEU A 162 -8.92 11.47 1.07
N SER A 163 -8.50 10.28 1.50
CA SER A 163 -9.37 9.10 1.63
C SER A 163 -10.44 9.30 2.71
N LEU A 164 -10.08 9.88 3.85
CA LEU A 164 -11.03 10.23 4.91
C LEU A 164 -12.07 11.25 4.45
N ARG A 165 -11.63 12.32 3.77
CA ARG A 165 -12.54 13.35 3.21
C ARG A 165 -13.51 12.73 2.23
N TYR A 166 -13.01 11.86 1.33
CA TYR A 166 -13.84 11.16 0.36
C TYR A 166 -14.88 10.24 1.04
N TYR A 167 -14.45 9.47 2.05
CA TYR A 167 -15.33 8.62 2.84
C TYR A 167 -16.43 9.42 3.56
N GLN A 168 -16.08 10.52 4.22
CA GLN A 168 -17.04 11.37 4.92
C GLN A 168 -18.08 11.98 3.98
N LEU A 169 -17.65 12.43 2.81
CA LEU A 169 -18.52 13.01 1.80
C LEU A 169 -19.48 11.97 1.21
N TYR A 170 -18.98 10.79 0.86
CA TYR A 170 -19.80 9.68 0.40
C TYR A 170 -20.82 9.26 1.46
N LYS A 171 -20.40 9.14 2.73
CA LYS A 171 -21.30 8.84 3.85
C LYS A 171 -22.40 9.89 3.99
N LYS A 172 -22.08 11.18 3.86
CA LYS A 172 -23.07 12.28 3.94
C LYS A 172 -24.14 12.16 2.85
N LEU A 173 -23.75 11.78 1.64
CA LEU A 173 -24.64 11.65 0.48
C LEU A 173 -25.54 10.43 0.54
N MET A 174 -25.01 9.31 1.02
CA MET A 174 -25.76 8.07 1.09
C MET A 174 -26.78 8.04 2.22
N ARG A 175 -26.77 9.00 3.17
CA ARG A 175 -27.70 9.02 4.33
C ARG A 175 -29.18 8.85 3.99
N GLN A 176 -29.60 9.19 2.78
CA GLN A 176 -31.00 9.12 2.33
C GLN A 176 -31.33 7.85 1.52
N VAL A 177 -30.33 7.03 1.17
CA VAL A 177 -30.47 5.89 0.25
C VAL A 177 -29.75 4.63 0.78
N ILE A 178 -29.49 4.56 2.10
CA ILE A 178 -28.75 3.44 2.71
C ILE A 178 -29.56 2.14 2.66
N SER A 179 -28.94 1.10 2.11
CA SER A 179 -29.32 -0.30 2.29
C SER A 179 -28.50 -0.95 3.41
N TYR A 180 -28.91 -2.12 3.92
CA TYR A 180 -28.11 -2.90 4.89
C TYR A 180 -26.68 -3.21 4.39
N ALA A 181 -26.51 -3.40 3.08
CA ALA A 181 -25.21 -3.65 2.46
C ALA A 181 -24.25 -2.46 2.63
N ASP A 182 -24.76 -1.23 2.59
CA ASP A 182 -23.96 -0.01 2.77
C ASP A 182 -23.44 0.12 4.21
N LEU A 183 -24.17 -0.39 5.21
CA LEU A 183 -23.73 -0.38 6.61
C LEU A 183 -22.50 -1.26 6.83
N VAL A 184 -22.48 -2.46 6.23
CA VAL A 184 -21.32 -3.37 6.30
C VAL A 184 -20.13 -2.74 5.59
N LEU A 185 -20.33 -2.15 4.41
CA LEU A 185 -19.29 -1.46 3.67
C LEU A 185 -18.69 -0.29 4.45
N PHE A 186 -19.52 0.56 5.08
CA PHE A 186 -19.01 1.68 5.88
C PHE A 186 -18.20 1.24 7.07
N LYS A 187 -18.62 0.16 7.74
CA LYS A 187 -17.84 -0.46 8.82
C LYS A 187 -16.49 -0.95 8.30
N TRP A 188 -16.46 -1.60 7.13
CA TRP A 188 -15.24 -2.05 6.49
C TRP A 188 -14.31 -0.89 6.14
N VAL A 189 -14.77 0.13 5.42
CA VAL A 189 -13.94 1.29 5.04
C VAL A 189 -13.38 2.01 6.26
N LYS A 190 -14.18 2.18 7.32
CA LYS A 190 -13.70 2.76 8.58
C LYS A 190 -12.57 1.92 9.18
N ASN A 191 -12.76 0.61 9.30
CA ASN A 191 -11.76 -0.29 9.89
C ASN A 191 -10.49 -0.35 9.05
N PHE A 192 -10.62 -0.37 7.73
CA PHE A 192 -9.50 -0.31 6.80
C PHE A 192 -8.70 0.99 6.97
N LEU A 193 -9.38 2.15 7.03
CA LEU A 193 -8.72 3.44 7.23
C LEU A 193 -8.06 3.53 8.62
N LEU A 194 -8.65 2.94 9.66
CA LEU A 194 -8.02 2.84 10.98
C LEU A 194 -6.78 1.95 10.93
N ALA A 195 -6.84 0.79 10.28
CA ALA A 195 -5.69 -0.09 10.13
C ALA A 195 -4.56 0.60 9.35
N PHE A 196 -4.90 1.34 8.29
CA PHE A 196 -3.90 2.13 7.59
C PHE A 196 -3.29 3.18 8.52
N LEU A 197 -4.10 4.01 9.20
CA LEU A 197 -3.62 4.99 10.19
C LEU A 197 -2.68 4.35 11.22
N SER A 198 -3.03 3.16 11.73
CA SER A 198 -2.19 2.41 12.66
C SER A 198 -0.82 2.08 12.08
N MET A 199 -0.69 1.78 10.78
CA MET A 199 0.61 1.58 10.13
C MET A 199 1.47 2.86 10.14
N GLN A 200 0.87 4.04 9.91
CA GLN A 200 1.61 5.32 9.95
C GLN A 200 1.99 5.69 11.38
N LEU A 201 1.08 5.54 12.33
CA LEU A 201 1.35 5.78 13.75
C LEU A 201 2.43 4.84 14.27
N LEU A 202 2.44 3.58 13.82
CA LEU A 202 3.49 2.62 14.13
C LEU A 202 4.86 3.12 13.64
N GLN A 203 4.94 3.68 12.42
CA GLN A 203 6.19 4.22 11.89
C GLN A 203 6.68 5.42 12.73
N VAL A 204 5.78 6.35 13.05
CA VAL A 204 6.12 7.51 13.90
C VAL A 204 6.52 7.07 15.30
N LEU A 205 5.82 6.10 15.88
CA LEU A 205 6.12 5.55 17.19
C LEU A 205 7.53 4.95 17.23
N PHE A 206 7.87 4.08 16.27
CA PHE A 206 9.20 3.47 16.22
C PHE A 206 10.31 4.49 15.90
N PHE A 207 10.03 5.51 15.10
CA PHE A 207 10.96 6.62 14.90
C PHE A 207 11.25 7.37 16.21
N ILE A 208 10.21 7.68 17.00
CA ILE A 208 10.38 8.33 18.31
C ILE A 208 11.12 7.41 19.28
N LEU A 209 10.74 6.13 19.37
CA LEU A 209 11.37 5.16 20.27
C LEU A 209 12.85 4.97 19.98
N THR A 210 13.24 4.83 18.71
CA THR A 210 14.65 4.66 18.31
C THR A 210 15.47 5.93 18.52
N THR A 211 14.83 7.11 18.43
CA THR A 211 15.46 8.40 18.74
C THR A 211 15.66 8.60 20.25
N VAL A 212 14.67 8.24 21.08
CA VAL A 212 14.73 8.39 22.54
C VAL A 212 15.58 7.30 23.20
N PHE A 213 15.55 6.08 22.66
CA PHE A 213 16.32 4.93 23.14
C PHE A 213 17.25 4.41 22.03
N PRO A 214 18.43 5.02 21.84
CA PRO A 214 19.36 4.63 20.77
C PRO A 214 19.77 3.15 20.80
N SER A 215 19.77 2.51 21.98
CA SER A 215 20.02 1.07 22.13
C SER A 215 18.99 0.19 21.41
N SER A 216 17.77 0.69 21.20
CA SER A 216 16.72 0.01 20.45
C SER A 216 16.89 0.14 18.92
N ASN A 217 17.72 1.08 18.45
CA ASN A 217 18.01 1.27 17.03
C ASN A 217 19.05 0.25 16.52
N SER A 218 18.75 -1.03 16.72
CA SER A 218 19.54 -2.15 16.23
C SER A 218 18.80 -2.86 15.11
N TYR A 219 19.51 -3.69 14.34
CA TYR A 219 18.92 -4.50 13.28
C TYR A 219 17.74 -5.37 13.79
N ILE A 220 17.92 -6.00 14.96
CA ILE A 220 16.88 -6.78 15.66
C ILE A 220 15.79 -5.88 16.25
N GLY A 221 16.13 -4.71 16.79
CA GLY A 221 15.14 -3.78 17.32
C GLY A 221 14.17 -3.29 16.24
N ASN A 222 14.70 -2.91 15.08
CA ASN A 222 13.90 -2.48 13.93
C ASN A 222 13.04 -3.61 13.35
N TRP A 223 13.38 -4.88 13.58
CA TRP A 223 12.54 -6.00 13.15
C TRP A 223 11.14 -5.98 13.78
N TRP A 224 11.02 -5.54 15.04
CA TRP A 224 9.72 -5.46 15.71
C TRP A 224 8.75 -4.48 15.04
N TYR A 225 9.27 -3.44 14.38
CA TYR A 225 8.47 -2.56 13.55
C TYR A 225 7.87 -3.33 12.36
N PHE A 226 8.69 -4.05 11.60
CA PHE A 226 8.23 -4.82 10.44
C PHE A 226 7.29 -5.95 10.82
N PHE A 227 7.54 -6.62 11.94
CA PHE A 227 6.62 -7.62 12.48
C PHE A 227 5.26 -7.02 12.86
N SER A 228 5.25 -5.88 13.56
CA SER A 228 4.01 -5.19 13.93
C SER A 228 3.26 -4.68 12.69
N PHE A 229 3.98 -4.16 11.69
CA PHE A 229 3.41 -3.81 10.40
C PHE A 229 2.79 -5.03 9.71
N ALA A 230 3.46 -6.19 9.80
CA ALA A 230 3.00 -7.44 9.22
C ALA A 230 1.66 -7.91 9.80
N LEU A 231 1.50 -7.81 11.13
CA LEU A 231 0.23 -8.12 11.80
C LEU A 231 -0.92 -7.24 11.30
N ILE A 232 -0.68 -5.94 11.12
CA ILE A 232 -1.71 -5.00 10.67
C ILE A 232 -2.10 -5.28 9.21
N PHE A 233 -1.15 -5.48 8.30
CA PHE A 233 -1.53 -5.78 6.91
C PHE A 233 -2.17 -7.17 6.79
N TYR A 234 -1.80 -8.13 7.63
CA TYR A 234 -2.42 -9.45 7.64
C TYR A 234 -3.88 -9.39 8.07
N TYR A 235 -4.20 -8.55 9.07
CA TYR A 235 -5.59 -8.21 9.39
C TYR A 235 -6.33 -7.68 8.15
N ILE A 236 -5.74 -6.73 7.42
CA ILE A 236 -6.33 -6.18 6.18
C ILE A 236 -6.51 -7.27 5.11
N ALA A 237 -5.56 -8.18 4.96
CA ALA A 237 -5.61 -9.26 3.97
C ALA A 237 -6.80 -10.20 4.21
N ILE A 238 -6.97 -10.70 5.44
CA ILE A 238 -8.06 -11.60 5.82
C ILE A 238 -9.42 -10.90 5.72
N THR A 239 -9.52 -9.72 6.33
CA THR A 239 -10.80 -9.00 6.42
C THR A 239 -11.21 -8.42 5.08
N GLY A 240 -10.26 -7.95 4.28
CA GLY A 240 -10.51 -7.42 2.94
C GLY A 240 -10.92 -8.49 1.94
N TYR A 241 -10.35 -9.70 2.04
CA TYR A 241 -10.82 -10.82 1.23
C TYR A 241 -12.26 -11.23 1.57
N SER A 242 -12.61 -11.18 2.86
CA SER A 242 -13.94 -11.55 3.37
C SER A 242 -15.03 -10.49 3.13
N ASN A 243 -14.69 -9.20 3.15
CA ASN A 243 -15.67 -8.10 2.99
C ASN A 243 -15.79 -7.68 1.52
N THR A 244 -16.57 -8.46 0.75
CA THR A 244 -16.76 -8.23 -0.70
C THR A 244 -18.14 -7.68 -1.02
N ILE A 245 -18.50 -6.58 -0.37
CA ILE A 245 -19.75 -5.89 -0.68
C ILE A 245 -19.37 -4.62 -1.41
N GLU A 246 -19.50 -4.65 -2.74
CA GLU A 246 -19.40 -3.43 -3.55
C GLU A 246 -20.72 -2.68 -3.49
N THR A 247 -20.65 -1.35 -3.42
CA THR A 247 -21.83 -0.50 -3.63
C THR A 247 -22.32 -0.70 -5.06
N LYS A 248 -23.65 -0.69 -5.25
CA LYS A 248 -24.25 -0.73 -6.61
C LYS A 248 -24.65 0.65 -7.12
N VAL A 249 -24.53 1.69 -6.29
CA VAL A 249 -25.01 3.04 -6.59
C VAL A 249 -23.86 3.88 -7.15
N PRO A 250 -23.89 4.25 -8.44
CA PRO A 250 -22.88 5.11 -9.04
C PRO A 250 -22.96 6.56 -8.53
N PHE A 251 -21.82 7.23 -8.40
CA PHE A 251 -21.77 8.65 -8.01
C PHE A 251 -20.73 9.43 -8.83
N LYS A 252 -20.92 10.74 -9.05
CA LYS A 252 -19.92 11.63 -9.64
C LYS A 252 -19.50 12.69 -8.64
N LEU A 253 -18.23 12.64 -8.23
CA LEU A 253 -17.64 13.65 -7.38
C LEU A 253 -16.79 14.63 -8.18
N ASN A 254 -16.98 15.92 -7.93
CA ASN A 254 -16.00 16.96 -8.28
C ASN A 254 -15.42 17.52 -6.98
N LEU A 255 -14.20 17.13 -6.61
CA LEU A 255 -13.56 17.50 -5.33
C LEU A 255 -13.36 19.02 -5.15
N LEU A 256 -13.47 19.81 -6.24
CA LEU A 256 -13.33 21.26 -6.25
C LEU A 256 -14.67 22.01 -6.20
N ASN A 257 -15.80 21.32 -6.43
CA ASN A 257 -17.13 21.92 -6.43
C ASN A 257 -17.99 21.19 -5.41
N ASP A 258 -18.36 21.85 -4.31
CA ASP A 258 -19.20 21.36 -3.20
C ASP A 258 -20.65 20.99 -3.59
N ARG A 259 -20.92 20.74 -4.88
CA ARG A 259 -22.22 20.28 -5.39
C ARG A 259 -22.12 18.84 -5.88
N PRO A 260 -22.18 17.86 -4.96
CA PRO A 260 -22.30 16.46 -5.32
C PRO A 260 -23.64 16.22 -6.02
N SER A 261 -23.61 15.62 -7.22
CA SER A 261 -24.83 15.19 -7.93
C SER A 261 -24.92 13.66 -7.88
N LEU A 262 -26.01 13.15 -7.29
CA LEU A 262 -26.33 11.72 -7.33
C LEU A 262 -26.80 11.38 -8.74
N LEU A 263 -26.19 10.36 -9.36
CA LEU A 263 -26.65 9.83 -10.63
C LEU A 263 -27.69 8.75 -10.35
N LEU A 264 -28.96 9.14 -10.20
CA LEU A 264 -30.06 8.20 -10.21
C LEU A 264 -30.17 7.65 -11.64
N GLN A 265 -30.00 6.34 -11.82
CA GLN A 265 -30.34 5.68 -13.09
C GLN A 265 -31.86 5.80 -13.27
N TYR A 266 -32.29 6.68 -14.18
CA TYR A 266 -33.66 6.65 -14.69
C TYR A 266 -33.78 5.41 -15.58
N THR A 267 -34.32 4.33 -15.05
CA THR A 267 -34.82 3.22 -15.86
C THR A 267 -36.01 3.77 -16.66
N HIS A 268 -35.84 3.95 -17.96
CA HIS A 268 -36.97 4.17 -18.86
C HIS A 268 -37.85 2.91 -18.77
N LEU A 269 -38.95 2.99 -18.03
CA LEU A 269 -40.07 2.09 -18.23
C LEU A 269 -40.56 2.33 -19.66
N PRO A 270 -40.64 1.29 -20.52
CA PRO A 270 -41.29 1.45 -21.81
C PRO A 270 -42.73 1.86 -21.55
N ALA A 271 -43.15 2.97 -22.15
CA ALA A 271 -44.56 3.31 -22.24
C ALA A 271 -45.25 2.18 -23.03
N THR A 272 -46.32 1.67 -22.43
CA THR A 272 -47.32 0.69 -22.89
C THR A 272 -47.33 0.38 -24.37
#